data_AF-A0A973GW10-F1
#
_entry.id   AF-A0A973GW10-F1
#
_cell.length_a   1.000
_cell.length_b   1.000
_cell.length_c   1.000
_cell.angle_alpha   90.00
_cell.angle_beta   90.00
_cell.angle_gamma   90.00
#
_symmetry.space_group_name_H-M   'P 1'
#
loop_
_entity.id
_entity.type
_entity.pdbx_description
1 polymer ?
#
loop_
_entity_poly.entity_id
_entity_poly.type
_entity_poly.pdbx_seq_one_letter_code
_entity_poly.pdbx_strand_id
1 'polypeptide(L)'
;MASMSLDSSSLYPDISDILENQKEKYNPLFSYETKLHTTDKDLDYTDGIVLVDIYILRDYVTNISDYIEIKVSIPVGTFLYDVYDYLDNIELTLITTKQLHKDGEPVSVVERYKAVYVLEKNMSVPNTIKQTKEDLNNQMPLVITLQLLDRSVETIRIKTTSGNFDMGINKNKDMGAATFLKSLISEQANKILIENKPSLDGMDIEEPDNTDSLKAITIPSFTRIIELPDLLQDKNIGVYNGGIGCYIQKFGTDHYTFKKNMFVYSLYNGDKYQKSDYKLMIFSPVTSSHSTSENTYKYKDKILKVLPHGVTKINDNKETSVMSSGGGFRTSNANSFMKKPVEMTNEGPKFKRDQLSSEVIFKDRADGLNFAPNKNVSGNQFKLTAELLKKNGNYITVEISNMDHDFIRPAAKCKVLYEGKDGTITEVFGVVHMAIITYSNSNPSPVMNHSSRSVSLTTHASLQIFVNSN
;
A
#
# COMPACT_ATOMS: atom_id res chain seq x y z
N MET A 1 17.51 -23.82 -28.68
CA MET A 1 17.02 -22.61 -27.99
C MET A 1 18.13 -21.59 -28.06
N ALA A 2 18.04 -20.62 -28.97
CA ALA A 2 18.98 -19.51 -28.98
C ALA A 2 18.61 -18.60 -27.82
N SER A 3 19.45 -18.51 -26.80
CA SER A 3 19.33 -17.48 -25.76
C SER A 3 19.49 -16.12 -26.45
N MET A 4 18.42 -15.33 -26.54
CA MET A 4 18.56 -13.92 -26.91
C MET A 4 19.55 -13.28 -25.92
N SER A 5 20.63 -12.71 -26.43
CA SER A 5 21.56 -11.92 -25.60
C SER A 5 20.88 -10.61 -25.23
N LEU A 6 21.10 -10.12 -24.01
CA LEU A 6 20.50 -8.87 -23.53
C LEU A 6 20.85 -7.68 -24.47
N ASP A 7 22.03 -7.69 -25.09
CA ASP A 7 22.46 -6.66 -26.05
C ASP A 7 21.58 -6.58 -27.31
N SER A 8 20.82 -7.65 -27.60
CA SER A 8 19.85 -7.70 -28.70
C SER A 8 18.43 -7.34 -28.27
N SER A 9 18.20 -7.06 -26.98
CA SER A 9 16.91 -6.68 -26.43
C SER A 9 16.58 -5.23 -26.79
N SER A 10 15.34 -5.01 -27.23
CA SER A 10 14.77 -3.69 -27.44
C SER A 10 14.61 -2.87 -26.14
N LEU A 11 14.58 -3.54 -24.99
CA LEU A 11 14.55 -2.92 -23.66
C LEU A 11 15.95 -2.55 -23.14
N TYR A 12 17.02 -2.95 -23.84
CA TYR A 12 18.40 -2.75 -23.41
C TYR A 12 18.75 -1.29 -23.07
N PRO A 13 18.32 -0.25 -23.83
CA PRO A 13 18.64 1.14 -23.50
C PRO A 13 18.04 1.59 -22.15
N ASP A 14 16.81 1.17 -21.85
CA ASP A 14 16.15 1.51 -20.57
C ASP A 14 16.71 0.71 -19.39
N ILE A 15 17.01 -0.57 -19.61
CA ILE A 15 17.67 -1.42 -18.60
C ILE A 15 19.07 -0.86 -18.33
N SER A 16 19.80 -0.47 -19.38
CA SER A 16 21.08 0.21 -19.26
C SER A 16 20.94 1.54 -18.55
N ASP A 17 19.92 2.36 -18.78
CA ASP A 17 19.70 3.61 -18.02
C ASP A 17 19.52 3.39 -16.50
N ILE A 18 18.99 2.22 -16.10
CA ILE A 18 18.88 1.81 -14.68
C ILE A 18 20.23 1.30 -14.15
N LEU A 19 20.95 0.49 -14.94
CA LEU A 19 22.21 -0.15 -14.55
C LEU A 19 23.44 0.74 -14.69
N GLU A 20 23.41 1.66 -15.64
CA GLU A 20 24.52 2.55 -15.98
C GLU A 20 24.82 3.35 -14.73
N ASN A 21 26.05 3.14 -14.25
CA ASN A 21 26.59 3.89 -13.14
C ASN A 21 26.37 5.36 -13.45
N GLN A 22 25.41 5.99 -12.77
CA GLN A 22 25.63 7.36 -12.37
C GLN A 22 27.05 7.38 -11.79
N LYS A 23 27.86 8.36 -12.17
CA LYS A 23 29.27 8.48 -11.73
C LYS A 23 29.43 8.43 -10.20
N GLU A 24 28.33 8.43 -9.47
CA GLU A 24 28.14 8.27 -8.05
C GLU A 24 27.51 6.89 -7.78
N LYS A 25 28.27 5.97 -7.17
CA LYS A 25 27.80 4.63 -6.77
C LYS A 25 26.52 4.76 -5.93
N TYR A 26 25.42 4.17 -6.41
CA TYR A 26 24.07 4.27 -5.86
C TYR A 26 23.75 3.06 -4.97
N ASN A 27 24.55 2.80 -3.94
CA ASN A 27 24.30 1.66 -3.05
C ASN A 27 23.57 2.15 -1.80
N PRO A 28 22.24 1.93 -1.68
CA PRO A 28 21.53 2.33 -0.48
C PRO A 28 22.02 1.49 0.70
N LEU A 29 22.81 2.13 1.56
CA LEU A 29 23.19 1.62 2.86
C LEU A 29 22.08 2.00 3.83
N PHE A 30 21.32 0.99 4.26
CA PHE A 30 20.35 1.14 5.34
C PHE A 30 20.99 0.71 6.64
N SER A 31 21.22 1.68 7.53
CA SER A 31 21.72 1.46 8.87
C SER A 31 20.59 1.73 9.86
N TYR A 32 20.32 0.77 10.73
CA TYR A 32 19.26 0.85 11.72
C TYR A 32 19.82 0.86 13.14
N GLU A 33 19.33 1.77 13.96
CA GLU A 33 19.51 1.79 15.41
C GLU A 33 18.13 1.68 16.07
N THR A 34 18.04 0.91 17.15
CA THR A 34 16.79 0.64 17.87
C THR A 34 16.89 1.05 19.32
N LYS A 35 15.86 1.73 19.83
CA LYS A 35 15.72 2.03 21.26
C LYS A 35 14.37 1.54 21.75
N LEU A 36 14.38 0.75 22.81
CA LEU A 36 13.17 0.23 23.45
C LEU A 36 12.87 1.09 24.67
N HIS A 37 11.67 1.65 24.70
CA HIS A 37 11.20 2.51 25.77
C HIS A 37 10.21 1.72 26.64
N THR A 38 10.52 1.65 27.92
CA THR A 38 9.61 1.14 28.95
C THR A 38 9.10 2.32 29.78
N THR A 39 8.19 2.05 30.73
CA THR A 39 7.67 3.15 31.58
C THR A 39 8.76 3.70 32.51
N ASP A 40 9.74 2.87 32.86
CA ASP A 40 10.75 3.19 33.87
C ASP A 40 12.10 3.58 33.25
N LYS A 41 12.43 3.05 32.07
CA LYS A 41 13.70 3.36 31.41
C LYS A 41 13.72 3.16 29.89
N ASP A 42 14.68 3.83 29.28
CA ASP A 42 15.05 3.65 27.89
C ASP A 42 16.22 2.66 27.80
N LEU A 43 16.09 1.68 26.92
CA LEU A 43 17.07 0.65 26.66
C LEU A 43 17.60 0.77 25.24
N ASP A 44 18.91 0.64 25.06
CA ASP A 44 19.55 0.74 23.75
C ASP A 44 20.64 -0.33 23.53
N TYR A 45 21.52 -0.10 22.55
CA TYR A 45 22.63 -0.99 22.24
C TYR A 45 23.58 -1.22 23.43
N THR A 46 23.67 -0.29 24.38
CA THR A 46 24.50 -0.43 25.59
C THR A 46 23.91 -1.45 26.58
N ASP A 47 22.60 -1.67 26.53
CA ASP A 47 21.89 -2.73 27.27
C ASP A 47 21.85 -4.07 26.50
N GLY A 48 22.54 -4.14 25.35
CA GLY A 48 22.63 -5.33 24.51
C GLY A 48 21.45 -5.53 23.55
N ILE A 49 20.59 -4.52 23.36
CA ILE A 49 19.46 -4.58 22.43
C ILE A 49 19.97 -4.43 20.99
N VAL A 50 19.65 -5.41 20.16
CA VAL A 50 20.08 -5.43 18.75
C VAL A 50 18.93 -5.79 17.83
N LEU A 51 18.79 -5.06 16.73
CA LEU A 51 17.88 -5.39 15.65
C LEU A 51 18.34 -6.62 14.86
N VAL A 52 17.43 -7.58 14.66
CA VAL A 52 17.69 -8.78 13.86
C VAL A 52 17.05 -8.68 12.49
N ASP A 53 15.75 -8.43 12.43
CA ASP A 53 15.00 -8.29 11.18
C ASP A 53 13.86 -7.28 11.30
N ILE A 54 13.43 -6.75 10.15
CA ILE A 54 12.19 -5.98 10.02
C ILE A 54 11.40 -6.60 8.87
N TYR A 55 10.12 -6.85 9.10
CA TYR A 55 9.16 -7.27 8.10
C TYR A 55 8.06 -6.23 7.99
N ILE A 56 7.81 -5.72 6.79
CA ILE A 56 6.78 -4.72 6.51
C ILE A 56 5.84 -5.29 5.45
N LEU A 57 4.57 -5.42 5.80
CA LEU A 57 3.49 -5.76 4.88
C LEU A 57 2.66 -4.52 4.60
N ARG A 58 2.69 -4.08 3.34
CA ARG A 58 1.80 -3.04 2.84
C ARG A 58 0.72 -3.68 1.98
N ASP A 59 -0.48 -3.84 2.54
CA ASP A 59 -1.65 -4.30 1.80
C ASP A 59 -2.54 -3.08 1.49
N TYR A 60 -2.47 -2.61 0.24
CA TYR A 60 -3.18 -1.43 -0.23
C TYR A 60 -4.67 -1.70 -0.49
N VAL A 61 -5.12 -2.94 -0.35
CA VAL A 61 -6.52 -3.34 -0.57
C VAL A 61 -7.28 -3.45 0.75
N THR A 62 -6.68 -4.09 1.76
CA THR A 62 -7.39 -4.40 3.02
C THR A 62 -6.93 -3.59 4.22
N ASN A 63 -5.66 -3.16 4.25
CA ASN A 63 -5.12 -2.46 5.40
C ASN A 63 -5.24 -0.95 5.22
N ILE A 64 -5.18 -0.23 6.34
CA ILE A 64 -5.19 1.25 6.36
C ILE A 64 -3.79 1.84 6.49
N SER A 65 -2.78 1.01 6.82
CA SER A 65 -1.38 1.40 7.02
C SER A 65 -0.48 0.17 6.99
N ASP A 66 0.82 0.41 7.09
CA ASP A 66 1.85 -0.62 7.16
C ASP A 66 1.64 -1.53 8.37
N TYR A 67 1.74 -2.84 8.15
CA TYR A 67 1.90 -3.84 9.20
C TYR A 67 3.39 -4.11 9.36
N ILE A 68 3.95 -3.68 10.48
CA ILE A 68 5.40 -3.75 10.73
C ILE A 68 5.64 -4.74 11.86
N GLU A 69 6.47 -5.73 11.61
CA GLU A 69 7.02 -6.63 12.61
C GLU A 69 8.53 -6.44 12.69
N ILE A 70 9.04 -6.51 13.91
CA ILE A 70 10.45 -6.38 14.18
C ILE A 70 10.90 -7.51 15.09
N LYS A 71 12.04 -8.11 14.79
CA LYS A 71 12.71 -9.00 15.73
C LYS A 71 13.90 -8.32 16.36
N VAL A 72 13.93 -8.37 17.68
CA VAL A 72 14.95 -7.72 18.50
C VAL A 72 15.58 -8.77 19.40
N SER A 73 16.90 -8.86 19.37
CA SER A 73 17.71 -9.67 20.28
C SER A 73 17.94 -8.89 21.56
N ILE A 74 17.57 -9.48 22.71
CA ILE A 74 17.66 -8.86 24.03
C ILE A 74 18.28 -9.88 25.01
N PRO A 75 19.26 -9.48 25.84
CA PRO A 75 19.77 -10.33 26.92
C PRO A 75 18.64 -10.76 27.86
N VAL A 76 18.67 -12.01 28.32
CA VAL A 76 17.56 -12.62 29.08
C VAL A 76 17.29 -11.88 30.39
N GLY A 77 18.34 -11.46 31.12
CA GLY A 77 18.21 -10.69 32.35
C GLY A 77 17.63 -9.29 32.10
N THR A 78 18.06 -8.61 31.03
CA THR A 78 17.48 -7.32 30.61
C THR A 78 15.99 -7.48 30.29
N PHE A 79 15.61 -8.49 29.51
CA PHE A 79 14.19 -8.72 29.21
C PHE A 79 13.35 -8.95 30.46
N LEU A 80 13.80 -9.86 31.34
CA LEU A 80 13.04 -10.27 32.52
C LEU A 80 12.89 -9.19 33.58
N TYR A 81 13.96 -8.45 33.87
CA TYR A 81 13.97 -7.44 34.95
C TYR A 81 13.47 -6.08 34.49
N ASP A 82 13.60 -5.77 33.20
CA ASP A 82 13.39 -4.41 32.71
C ASP A 82 12.24 -4.25 31.73
N VAL A 83 11.82 -5.31 31.04
CA VAL A 83 10.84 -5.24 29.95
C VAL A 83 9.57 -6.02 30.28
N TYR A 84 9.70 -7.19 30.90
CA TYR A 84 8.60 -8.15 31.07
C TYR A 84 7.39 -7.56 31.80
N ASP A 85 7.60 -6.78 32.86
CA ASP A 85 6.51 -6.17 33.64
C ASP A 85 5.82 -5.01 32.89
N TYR A 86 6.40 -4.52 31.79
CA TYR A 86 5.90 -3.37 31.01
C TYR A 86 5.40 -3.77 29.62
N LEU A 87 5.26 -5.06 29.29
CA LEU A 87 4.89 -5.52 27.94
C LEU A 87 3.58 -4.93 27.40
N ASP A 88 2.67 -4.50 28.28
CA ASP A 88 1.40 -3.86 27.91
C ASP A 88 1.58 -2.42 27.36
N ASN A 89 2.69 -1.76 27.70
CA ASN A 89 2.95 -0.37 27.34
C ASN A 89 4.44 -0.13 27.08
N ILE A 90 4.92 -0.68 25.97
CA ILE A 90 6.25 -0.40 25.43
C ILE A 90 6.15 0.44 24.16
N GLU A 91 7.16 1.27 23.94
CA GLU A 91 7.36 2.01 22.70
C GLU A 91 8.72 1.67 22.12
N LEU A 92 8.86 1.75 20.81
CA LEU A 92 10.12 1.45 20.13
C LEU A 92 10.44 2.58 19.17
N THR A 93 11.64 3.11 19.27
CA THR A 93 12.16 4.11 18.34
C THR A 93 13.11 3.44 17.36
N LEU A 94 12.80 3.58 16.06
CA LEU A 94 13.68 3.22 14.95
C LEU A 94 14.37 4.47 14.44
N ILE A 95 15.69 4.42 14.43
CA ILE A 95 16.54 5.41 13.79
C ILE A 95 17.07 4.77 12.51
N THR A 96 16.51 5.19 11.38
CA THR A 96 16.91 4.72 10.06
C THR A 96 17.84 5.74 9.43
N THR A 97 19.10 5.38 9.26
CA THR A 97 20.06 6.15 8.50
C THR A 97 20.13 5.60 7.08
N LYS A 98 19.72 6.41 6.12
CA LYS A 98 19.80 6.09 4.69
C LYS A 98 20.95 6.85 4.07
N GLN A 99 21.85 6.13 3.41
CA GLN A 99 22.93 6.72 2.63
C GLN A 99 22.97 6.08 1.25
N LEU A 100 22.69 6.86 0.20
CA LEU A 100 22.59 6.36 -1.18
C LEU A 100 23.95 6.33 -1.87
N HIS A 101 24.82 7.24 -1.47
CA HIS A 101 26.16 7.43 -2.01
C HIS A 101 27.17 7.39 -0.90
N LYS A 102 28.31 6.72 -1.12
CA LYS A 102 29.39 6.66 -0.13
C LYS A 102 29.88 8.05 0.31
N ASP A 103 29.77 9.04 -0.58
CA ASP A 103 30.19 10.44 -0.37
C ASP A 103 29.02 11.38 -0.04
N GLY A 104 27.77 10.89 -0.06
CA GLY A 104 26.57 11.70 0.23
C GLY A 104 26.30 11.83 1.73
N GLU A 105 25.69 12.95 2.14
CA GLU A 105 25.29 13.14 3.53
C GLU A 105 24.20 12.13 3.93
N PRO A 106 24.42 11.36 5.02
CA PRO A 106 23.44 10.40 5.49
C PRO A 106 22.21 11.11 6.05
N VAL A 107 21.03 10.71 5.59
CA VAL A 107 19.76 11.22 6.14
C VAL A 107 19.29 10.27 7.21
N SER A 108 19.17 10.76 8.44
CA SER A 108 18.65 9.98 9.56
C SER A 108 17.20 10.35 9.84
N VAL A 109 16.34 9.35 9.85
CA VAL A 109 14.91 9.44 10.16
C VAL A 109 14.70 8.76 11.51
N VAL A 110 14.09 9.47 12.44
CA VAL A 110 13.72 8.93 13.75
C VAL A 110 12.20 8.75 13.79
N GLU A 111 11.74 7.53 14.02
CA GLU A 111 10.32 7.20 14.11
C GLU A 111 10.04 6.41 15.38
N ARG A 112 9.06 6.89 16.15
CA ARG A 112 8.63 6.28 17.41
C ARG A 112 7.29 5.59 17.21
N TYR A 113 7.24 4.32 17.55
CA TYR A 113 6.08 3.45 17.42
C TYR A 113 5.61 3.00 18.79
N LYS A 114 4.32 2.70 18.88
CA LYS A 114 3.83 1.85 19.96
C LYS A 114 4.15 0.40 19.60
N ALA A 115 4.79 -0.33 20.50
CA ALA A 115 5.15 -1.72 20.29
C ALA A 115 4.16 -2.64 21.03
N VAL A 116 3.77 -3.73 20.39
CA VAL A 116 2.89 -4.76 20.96
C VAL A 116 3.64 -6.08 20.95
N TYR A 117 3.74 -6.71 22.12
CA TYR A 117 4.34 -8.03 22.25
C TYR A 117 3.41 -9.11 21.70
N VAL A 118 3.86 -9.84 20.66
CA VAL A 118 3.03 -10.85 19.98
C VAL A 118 3.19 -12.20 20.68
N LEU A 119 2.28 -12.55 21.58
CA LEU A 119 2.36 -13.78 22.38
C LEU A 119 2.55 -15.05 21.54
N GLU A 120 1.85 -15.17 20.40
CA GLU A 120 1.88 -16.35 19.54
C GLU A 120 3.23 -16.55 18.82
N LYS A 121 4.00 -15.47 18.63
CA LYS A 121 5.29 -15.50 17.92
C LYS A 121 6.49 -15.57 18.86
N ASN A 122 6.26 -15.44 20.15
CA ASN A 122 7.31 -15.40 21.16
C ASN A 122 7.28 -16.65 22.04
N MET A 123 8.45 -17.07 22.50
CA MET A 123 8.55 -18.19 23.44
C MET A 123 7.99 -17.80 24.81
N SER A 124 7.30 -18.72 25.47
CA SER A 124 6.90 -18.53 26.87
C SER A 124 8.14 -18.46 27.76
N VAL A 125 8.22 -17.39 28.56
CA VAL A 125 9.35 -17.17 29.46
C VAL A 125 8.98 -17.69 30.87
N PRO A 126 9.89 -18.39 31.58
CA PRO A 126 9.59 -18.90 32.91
C PRO A 126 9.39 -17.79 33.95
N ASN A 127 8.31 -17.87 34.73
CA ASN A 127 7.97 -16.86 35.76
C ASN A 127 8.74 -17.01 37.08
N THR A 128 9.70 -17.93 37.18
CA THR A 128 10.41 -18.20 38.45
C THR A 128 11.91 -17.98 38.27
N ILE A 129 12.37 -16.80 38.69
CA ILE A 129 13.77 -16.39 38.55
C ILE A 129 14.42 -16.40 39.94
N LYS A 130 15.39 -17.28 40.13
CA LYS A 130 16.28 -17.29 41.32
C LYS A 130 17.69 -16.79 41.03
N GLN A 131 17.97 -16.46 39.77
CA GLN A 131 19.29 -16.03 39.29
C GLN A 131 19.37 -14.50 39.26
N THR A 132 20.57 -13.95 39.35
CA THR A 132 20.75 -12.50 39.22
C THR A 132 20.61 -12.06 37.75
N LYS A 133 20.34 -10.78 37.53
CA LYS A 133 20.28 -10.20 36.18
C LYS A 133 21.56 -10.45 35.36
N GLU A 134 22.72 -10.33 35.99
CA GLU A 134 24.01 -10.52 35.32
C GLU A 134 24.23 -11.98 34.90
N ASP A 135 23.89 -12.94 35.77
CA ASP A 135 23.96 -14.38 35.45
C ASP A 135 23.07 -14.73 34.26
N LEU A 136 21.89 -14.13 34.17
CA LEU A 136 20.95 -14.33 33.06
C LEU A 136 21.43 -13.66 31.77
N ASN A 137 22.09 -12.49 31.87
CA ASN A 137 22.63 -11.79 30.70
C ASN A 137 23.82 -12.53 30.07
N ASN A 138 24.49 -13.43 30.80
CA ASN A 138 25.53 -14.31 30.26
C ASN A 138 24.97 -15.51 29.46
N GLN A 139 23.65 -15.72 29.46
CA GLN A 139 23.01 -16.76 28.65
C GLN A 139 22.80 -16.30 27.21
N MET A 140 22.42 -17.23 26.33
CA MET A 140 22.06 -16.87 24.95
C MET A 140 20.90 -15.86 24.96
N PRO A 141 21.00 -14.74 24.21
CA PRO A 141 19.97 -13.72 24.17
C PRO A 141 18.65 -14.29 23.63
N LEU A 142 17.55 -13.70 24.09
CA LEU A 142 16.22 -13.97 23.60
C LEU A 142 15.94 -13.09 22.38
N VAL A 143 15.46 -13.68 21.28
CA VAL A 143 14.91 -12.93 20.15
C VAL A 143 13.42 -12.80 20.34
N ILE A 144 12.95 -11.57 20.54
CA ILE A 144 11.52 -11.26 20.66
C ILE A 144 10.99 -10.62 19.38
N THR A 145 9.74 -10.94 19.03
CA THR A 145 8.99 -10.34 17.93
C THR A 145 8.01 -9.32 18.49
N LEU A 146 8.10 -8.09 18.01
CA LEU A 146 7.18 -7.00 18.34
C LEU A 146 6.43 -6.57 17.09
N GLN A 147 5.14 -6.30 17.23
CA GLN A 147 4.37 -5.60 16.20
C GLN A 147 4.43 -4.09 16.48
N LEU A 148 4.85 -3.31 15.50
CA LEU A 148 4.94 -1.85 15.62
C LEU A 148 3.69 -1.20 15.02
N LEU A 149 3.11 -0.27 15.78
CA LEU A 149 1.97 0.54 15.39
C LEU A 149 2.38 1.99 15.28
N ASP A 150 2.12 2.59 14.12
CA ASP A 150 2.30 4.02 13.91
C ASP A 150 1.29 4.80 14.77
N ARG A 151 1.80 5.69 15.63
CA ARG A 151 0.99 6.50 16.57
C ARG A 151 -0.02 7.39 15.83
N SER A 152 0.32 7.89 14.64
CA SER A 152 -0.60 8.65 13.78
C SER A 152 -1.78 7.79 13.36
N VAL A 153 -1.52 6.55 12.93
CA VAL A 153 -2.57 5.67 12.44
C VAL A 153 -3.44 5.16 13.57
N GLU A 154 -2.83 4.76 14.70
CA GLU A 154 -3.56 4.27 15.88
C GLU A 154 -4.60 5.30 16.35
N THR A 155 -4.19 6.56 16.44
CA THR A 155 -5.07 7.65 16.88
C THR A 155 -6.16 7.99 15.87
N ILE A 156 -5.86 8.03 14.57
CA ILE A 156 -6.87 8.31 13.53
C ILE A 156 -7.89 7.16 13.42
N ARG A 157 -7.45 5.91 13.55
CA ARG A 157 -8.30 4.71 13.39
C ARG A 157 -9.49 4.69 14.35
N ILE A 158 -9.33 5.23 15.56
CA ILE A 158 -10.37 5.25 16.60
C ILE A 158 -11.27 6.50 16.52
N LYS A 159 -10.92 7.49 15.71
CA LYS A 159 -11.74 8.70 15.59
C LYS A 159 -12.98 8.45 14.74
N THR A 160 -14.08 8.95 15.25
CA THR A 160 -15.40 8.83 14.62
C THR A 160 -15.94 10.20 14.22
N THR A 161 -16.80 10.20 13.21
CA THR A 161 -17.53 11.38 12.73
C THR A 161 -18.98 11.02 12.45
N SER A 162 -19.82 12.04 12.36
CA SER A 162 -21.25 11.92 12.06
C SER A 162 -21.79 13.25 11.58
N GLY A 163 -22.86 13.23 10.79
CA GLY A 163 -23.52 14.47 10.39
C GLY A 163 -24.36 14.32 9.13
N ASN A 164 -25.22 15.32 8.90
CA ASN A 164 -25.98 15.46 7.68
C ASN A 164 -25.40 16.60 6.85
N PHE A 165 -25.00 16.28 5.62
CA PHE A 165 -24.39 17.21 4.67
C PHE A 165 -25.30 17.34 3.47
N ASP A 166 -26.06 18.42 3.43
CA ASP A 166 -26.98 18.73 2.34
C ASP A 166 -26.47 19.94 1.55
N MET A 167 -26.39 19.80 0.24
CA MET A 167 -26.04 20.86 -0.70
C MET A 167 -27.08 21.99 -0.70
N GLY A 168 -28.36 21.67 -0.47
CA GLY A 168 -29.44 22.66 -0.35
C GLY A 168 -29.24 23.62 0.82
N ILE A 169 -28.55 23.17 1.87
CA ILE A 169 -28.15 23.97 3.04
C ILE A 169 -26.77 24.61 2.79
N ASN A 170 -25.85 23.89 2.15
CA ASN A 170 -24.47 24.30 1.90
C ASN A 170 -24.23 24.83 0.47
N LYS A 171 -25.06 25.78 0.00
CA LYS A 171 -25.10 26.21 -1.42
C LYS A 171 -23.79 26.74 -2.01
N ASN A 172 -22.83 27.15 -1.17
CA ASN A 172 -21.56 27.74 -1.58
C ASN A 172 -20.35 26.79 -1.42
N LYS A 173 -20.57 25.50 -1.11
CA LYS A 173 -19.48 24.53 -0.94
C LYS A 173 -19.42 23.58 -2.12
N ASP A 174 -18.22 23.34 -2.61
CA ASP A 174 -17.97 22.23 -3.52
C ASP A 174 -18.23 20.91 -2.78
N MET A 175 -19.22 20.18 -3.26
CA MET A 175 -19.67 18.89 -2.75
C MET A 175 -19.17 17.73 -3.64
N GLY A 176 -18.09 17.93 -4.41
CA GLY A 176 -17.38 16.85 -5.06
C GLY A 176 -16.80 15.86 -4.05
N ALA A 177 -16.76 14.57 -4.41
CA ALA A 177 -16.31 13.50 -3.51
C ALA A 177 -14.90 13.75 -2.94
N ALA A 178 -13.96 14.18 -3.78
CA ALA A 178 -12.59 14.48 -3.35
C ALA A 178 -12.53 15.65 -2.36
N THR A 179 -13.20 16.77 -2.66
CA THR A 179 -13.23 17.96 -1.79
C THR A 179 -13.91 17.67 -0.46
N PHE A 180 -14.99 16.90 -0.48
CA PHE A 180 -15.71 16.46 0.71
C PHE A 180 -14.82 15.59 1.62
N LEU A 181 -14.19 14.54 1.06
CA LEU A 181 -13.27 13.67 1.79
C LEU A 181 -12.10 14.46 2.37
N LYS A 182 -11.47 15.30 1.55
CA LYS A 182 -10.32 16.11 1.96
C LYS A 182 -10.67 17.02 3.14
N SER A 183 -11.80 17.70 3.05
CA SER A 183 -12.24 18.66 4.08
C SER A 183 -12.55 17.96 5.41
N LEU A 184 -13.36 16.89 5.38
CA LEU A 184 -13.82 16.23 6.60
C LEU A 184 -12.69 15.48 7.31
N ILE A 185 -11.86 14.75 6.57
CA ILE A 185 -10.73 14.00 7.12
C ILE A 185 -9.67 14.97 7.66
N SER A 186 -9.29 16.01 6.90
CA SER A 186 -8.29 17.00 7.36
C SER A 186 -8.74 17.73 8.63
N GLU A 187 -10.02 18.09 8.74
CA GLU A 187 -10.57 18.73 9.94
C GLU A 187 -10.36 17.86 11.18
N GLN A 188 -10.64 16.56 11.08
CA GLN A 188 -10.47 15.66 12.21
C GLN A 188 -9.01 15.29 12.47
N ALA A 189 -8.19 15.11 11.42
CA ALA A 189 -6.77 14.79 11.55
C ALA A 189 -5.99 15.93 12.24
N ASN A 190 -6.37 17.19 11.97
CA ASN A 190 -5.78 18.38 12.60
C ASN A 190 -6.13 18.53 14.09
N LYS A 191 -7.20 17.89 14.58
CA LYS A 191 -7.54 17.87 16.01
C LYS A 191 -6.68 16.89 16.80
N ILE A 192 -5.94 16.02 16.11
CA ILE A 192 -5.04 15.04 16.73
C ILE A 192 -3.62 15.58 16.63
N LEU A 193 -3.04 15.91 17.77
CA LEU A 193 -1.66 16.38 17.86
C LEU A 193 -0.77 15.26 18.42
N ILE A 194 0.26 14.90 17.67
CA ILE A 194 1.33 14.00 18.09
C ILE A 194 2.60 14.83 18.08
N GLU A 195 3.23 14.98 19.25
CA GLU A 195 4.43 15.82 19.39
C GLU A 195 4.21 17.26 18.87
N ASN A 196 3.03 17.80 19.15
CA ASN A 196 2.56 19.12 18.69
C ASN A 196 2.42 19.28 17.17
N LYS A 197 2.42 18.19 16.40
CA LYS A 197 2.17 18.18 14.96
C LYS A 197 0.86 17.46 14.64
N PRO A 198 0.14 17.87 13.58
CA PRO A 198 -1.00 17.10 13.09
C PRO A 198 -0.66 15.64 12.82
N SER A 199 -1.63 14.76 13.02
CA SER A 199 -1.45 13.31 12.78
C SER A 199 -1.13 12.94 11.32
N LEU A 200 -1.54 13.78 10.35
CA LEU A 200 -1.24 13.67 8.92
C LEU A 200 -0.65 14.99 8.40
N ASP A 201 0.31 14.90 7.49
CA ASP A 201 0.85 16.07 6.78
C ASP A 201 -0.07 16.55 5.65
N GLY A 202 -0.92 15.66 5.14
CA GLY A 202 -1.83 15.96 4.04
C GLY A 202 -2.63 14.76 3.55
N MET A 203 -3.32 15.00 2.44
CA MET A 203 -4.13 14.01 1.74
C MET A 203 -3.87 14.06 0.23
N ASP A 204 -3.68 12.89 -0.36
CA ASP A 204 -3.55 12.68 -1.80
C ASP A 204 -4.75 11.86 -2.27
N ILE A 205 -5.62 12.47 -3.06
CA ILE A 205 -6.83 11.84 -3.59
C ILE A 205 -6.69 11.79 -5.10
N GLU A 206 -6.65 10.59 -5.66
CA GLU A 206 -6.68 10.39 -7.12
C GLU A 206 -7.96 10.99 -7.70
N GLU A 207 -7.90 11.57 -8.89
CA GLU A 207 -9.07 12.16 -9.55
C GLU A 207 -10.25 11.16 -9.62
N PRO A 208 -11.42 11.47 -9.01
CA PRO A 208 -12.61 10.61 -9.05
C PRO A 208 -13.09 10.31 -10.47
N ASP A 209 -13.63 9.11 -10.69
CA ASP A 209 -14.32 8.81 -11.96
C ASP A 209 -15.73 9.41 -11.98
N ASN A 210 -16.33 9.56 -10.79
CA ASN A 210 -17.62 10.21 -10.63
C ASN A 210 -17.46 11.72 -10.48
N THR A 211 -17.98 12.46 -11.47
CA THR A 211 -18.01 13.94 -11.46
C THR A 211 -19.27 14.51 -10.83
N ASP A 212 -20.25 13.68 -10.44
CA ASP A 212 -21.49 14.13 -9.83
C ASP A 212 -21.25 14.71 -8.42
N SER A 213 -21.90 15.83 -8.13
CA SER A 213 -21.86 16.42 -6.79
C SER A 213 -22.73 15.65 -5.79
N LEU A 214 -22.25 15.55 -4.56
CA LEU A 214 -22.96 14.95 -3.44
C LEU A 214 -24.12 15.86 -3.00
N LYS A 215 -25.35 15.50 -3.38
CA LYS A 215 -26.54 16.30 -3.06
C LYS A 215 -26.89 16.28 -1.57
N ALA A 216 -26.99 15.09 -0.99
CA ALA A 216 -27.26 14.89 0.41
C ALA A 216 -26.55 13.62 0.88
N ILE A 217 -25.77 13.73 1.95
CA ILE A 217 -25.10 12.61 2.60
C ILE A 217 -25.44 12.64 4.09
N THR A 218 -25.91 11.51 4.60
CA THR A 218 -25.99 11.27 6.04
C THR A 218 -24.87 10.32 6.42
N ILE A 219 -23.95 10.80 7.25
CA ILE A 219 -22.94 9.97 7.91
C ILE A 219 -23.53 9.48 9.24
N PRO A 220 -23.74 8.16 9.41
CA PRO A 220 -24.24 7.58 10.65
C PRO A 220 -23.36 7.95 11.85
N SER A 221 -23.97 7.96 13.04
CA SER A 221 -23.23 8.11 14.30
C SER A 221 -22.15 7.03 14.44
N PHE A 222 -21.01 7.42 15.01
CA PHE A 222 -19.86 6.54 15.27
C PHE A 222 -19.19 5.95 14.01
N THR A 223 -19.39 6.54 12.83
CA THR A 223 -18.66 6.13 11.61
C THR A 223 -17.18 6.49 11.77
N ARG A 224 -16.26 5.54 11.58
CA ARG A 224 -14.83 5.81 11.69
C ARG A 224 -14.38 6.66 10.49
N ILE A 225 -13.45 7.57 10.70
CA ILE A 225 -12.97 8.46 9.63
C ILE A 225 -12.36 7.67 8.46
N ILE A 226 -11.65 6.60 8.79
CA ILE A 226 -11.04 5.68 7.81
C ILE A 226 -12.08 4.94 6.94
N GLU A 227 -13.33 4.84 7.37
CA GLU A 227 -14.42 4.16 6.62
C GLU A 227 -15.17 5.12 5.70
N LEU A 228 -14.89 6.42 5.74
CA LEU A 228 -15.59 7.40 4.91
C LEU A 228 -15.43 7.15 3.41
N PRO A 229 -14.24 6.82 2.88
CA PRO A 229 -14.09 6.47 1.47
C PRO A 229 -15.00 5.30 1.07
N ASP A 230 -15.01 4.23 1.87
CA ASP A 230 -15.83 3.04 1.62
C ASP A 230 -17.33 3.37 1.69
N LEU A 231 -17.75 4.20 2.65
CA LEU A 231 -19.14 4.65 2.76
C LEU A 231 -19.58 5.40 1.50
N LEU A 232 -18.75 6.29 0.96
CA LEU A 232 -19.05 7.02 -0.27
C LEU A 232 -19.08 6.09 -1.49
N GLN A 233 -18.15 5.15 -1.57
CA GLN A 233 -18.06 4.19 -2.66
C GLN A 233 -19.22 3.21 -2.67
N ASP A 234 -19.61 2.65 -1.51
CA ASP A 234 -20.51 1.51 -1.46
C ASP A 234 -21.96 1.86 -1.16
N LYS A 235 -22.20 2.92 -0.37
CA LYS A 235 -23.54 3.27 0.13
C LYS A 235 -24.13 4.52 -0.52
N ASN A 236 -23.30 5.36 -1.14
CA ASN A 236 -23.74 6.61 -1.77
C ASN A 236 -23.59 6.56 -3.29
N ILE A 237 -23.04 7.63 -3.89
CA ILE A 237 -23.00 7.84 -5.33
C ILE A 237 -21.94 6.98 -6.05
N GLY A 238 -20.98 6.41 -5.31
CA GLY A 238 -19.80 5.79 -5.89
C GLY A 238 -18.76 6.82 -6.34
N VAL A 239 -17.47 6.57 -6.11
CA VAL A 239 -16.39 7.54 -6.39
C VAL A 239 -15.54 7.09 -7.57
N TYR A 240 -15.16 5.81 -7.60
CA TYR A 240 -14.30 5.22 -8.63
C TYR A 240 -14.93 3.99 -9.26
N ASN A 241 -14.74 3.82 -10.57
CA ASN A 241 -15.16 2.64 -11.32
C ASN A 241 -14.35 1.41 -10.90
N GLY A 242 -13.06 1.57 -10.60
CA GLY A 242 -12.19 0.48 -10.16
C GLY A 242 -12.20 0.23 -8.66
N GLY A 243 -13.26 0.59 -7.95
CA GLY A 243 -13.32 0.48 -6.48
C GLY A 243 -12.45 1.54 -5.79
N ILE A 244 -12.64 1.70 -4.48
CA ILE A 244 -11.89 2.66 -3.66
C ILE A 244 -10.94 1.92 -2.74
N GLY A 245 -9.74 2.44 -2.60
CA GLY A 245 -8.78 2.06 -1.58
C GLY A 245 -8.35 3.29 -0.78
N CYS A 246 -7.97 3.07 0.47
CA CYS A 246 -7.55 4.11 1.37
C CYS A 246 -6.38 3.62 2.23
N TYR A 247 -5.29 4.38 2.25
CA TYR A 247 -4.08 3.95 2.95
C TYR A 247 -3.26 5.13 3.46
N ILE A 248 -2.72 5.02 4.67
CA ILE A 248 -1.84 6.01 5.28
C ILE A 248 -0.42 5.48 5.17
N GLN A 249 0.42 6.21 4.45
CA GLN A 249 1.83 5.87 4.29
C GLN A 249 2.66 7.13 4.35
N LYS A 250 3.91 6.95 4.77
CA LYS A 250 4.97 7.87 4.43
C LYS A 250 5.36 7.71 2.97
N PHE A 251 5.43 8.81 2.25
CA PHE A 251 5.83 8.82 0.84
C PHE A 251 6.69 10.05 0.57
N GLY A 252 7.75 9.86 -0.21
CA GLY A 252 8.67 10.92 -0.61
C GLY A 252 8.97 10.80 -2.09
N THR A 253 9.16 11.95 -2.73
CA THR A 253 9.61 12.03 -4.13
C THR A 253 11.09 12.32 -4.25
N ASP A 254 11.71 12.66 -3.12
CA ASP A 254 13.13 12.83 -2.96
C ASP A 254 13.54 12.20 -1.63
N HIS A 255 14.85 12.06 -1.43
CA HIS A 255 15.41 11.39 -0.26
C HIS A 255 15.37 12.23 1.03
N TYR A 256 14.94 13.49 0.93
CA TYR A 256 15.02 14.47 2.01
C TYR A 256 13.66 14.82 2.58
N THR A 257 12.61 14.74 1.77
CA THR A 257 11.25 15.16 2.10
C THR A 257 10.30 13.98 2.00
N PHE A 258 9.92 13.49 3.16
CA PHE A 258 8.87 12.49 3.30
C PHE A 258 7.70 13.10 4.05
N LYS A 259 6.50 12.87 3.54
CA LYS A 259 5.26 13.31 4.17
C LYS A 259 4.39 12.11 4.45
N LYS A 260 3.79 12.08 5.64
CA LYS A 260 2.80 11.09 6.03
C LYS A 260 1.43 11.57 5.55
N ASN A 261 0.99 11.01 4.43
CA ASN A 261 -0.28 11.38 3.81
C ASN A 261 -1.27 10.22 3.86
N MET A 262 -2.55 10.57 3.88
CA MET A 262 -3.61 9.62 3.56
C MET A 262 -3.88 9.63 2.06
N PHE A 263 -3.79 8.47 1.45
CA PHE A 263 -3.99 8.24 0.03
C PHE A 263 -5.36 7.64 -0.20
N VAL A 264 -6.11 8.21 -1.14
CA VAL A 264 -7.39 7.66 -1.63
C VAL A 264 -7.27 7.45 -3.14
N TYR A 265 -7.56 6.24 -3.61
CA TYR A 265 -7.23 5.83 -4.98
C TYR A 265 -8.17 4.74 -5.51
N SER A 266 -8.12 4.52 -6.82
CA SER A 266 -8.80 3.39 -7.46
C SER A 266 -7.98 2.10 -7.42
N LEU A 267 -8.60 0.99 -7.02
CA LEU A 267 -7.91 -0.30 -6.83
C LEU A 267 -7.68 -1.08 -8.13
N TYR A 268 -8.68 -1.15 -9.00
CA TYR A 268 -8.72 -2.06 -10.16
C TYR A 268 -8.66 -1.35 -11.52
N ASN A 269 -8.35 -0.05 -11.54
CA ASN A 269 -8.25 0.73 -12.77
C ASN A 269 -6.79 0.99 -13.15
N GLY A 270 -6.27 0.20 -14.09
CA GLY A 270 -4.92 0.35 -14.66
C GLY A 270 -4.80 1.47 -15.71
N ASP A 271 -5.89 1.84 -16.37
CA ASP A 271 -5.89 2.85 -17.45
C ASP A 271 -5.53 4.25 -16.95
N LYS A 272 -5.72 4.48 -15.64
CA LYS A 272 -5.27 5.70 -14.95
C LYS A 272 -3.75 5.88 -14.93
N TYR A 273 -2.97 4.89 -15.36
CA TYR A 273 -1.52 5.04 -15.53
C TYR A 273 -1.15 6.29 -16.34
N GLN A 274 -1.88 6.60 -17.41
CA GLN A 274 -1.55 7.76 -18.24
C GLN A 274 -1.78 9.10 -17.53
N LYS A 275 -2.84 9.18 -16.71
CA LYS A 275 -3.24 10.38 -15.95
C LYS A 275 -2.53 10.53 -14.61
N SER A 276 -1.88 9.48 -14.11
CA SER A 276 -1.24 9.50 -12.80
C SER A 276 0.03 10.35 -12.80
N ASP A 277 0.20 11.17 -11.77
CA ASP A 277 1.41 11.97 -11.55
C ASP A 277 2.63 11.11 -11.19
N TYR A 278 2.40 9.97 -10.52
CA TYR A 278 3.44 9.07 -10.03
C TYR A 278 3.31 7.72 -10.73
N LYS A 279 4.35 7.33 -11.46
CA LYS A 279 4.31 6.15 -12.34
C LYS A 279 5.36 5.14 -11.93
N LEU A 280 4.99 3.86 -11.97
CA LEU A 280 5.91 2.74 -11.76
C LEU A 280 6.12 1.99 -13.08
N MET A 281 7.37 1.86 -13.52
CA MET A 281 7.76 1.11 -14.71
C MET A 281 8.58 -0.09 -14.30
N ILE A 282 8.12 -1.28 -14.66
CA ILE A 282 8.77 -2.54 -14.32
C ILE A 282 9.25 -3.18 -15.61
N PHE A 283 10.56 -3.39 -15.71
CA PHE A 283 11.20 -3.97 -16.88
C PHE A 283 11.50 -5.43 -16.60
N SER A 284 10.78 -6.38 -17.20
CA SER A 284 11.06 -7.80 -17.04
C SER A 284 12.15 -8.24 -18.04
N PRO A 285 13.42 -8.42 -17.62
CA PRO A 285 14.45 -8.85 -18.55
C PRO A 285 14.25 -10.33 -18.94
N VAL A 286 14.70 -10.69 -20.14
CA VAL A 286 14.68 -12.08 -20.64
C VAL A 286 15.76 -12.94 -19.95
N THR A 287 16.80 -12.32 -19.38
CA THR A 287 17.93 -13.02 -18.74
C THR A 287 18.16 -12.54 -17.30
N SER A 288 18.45 -13.49 -16.40
CA SER A 288 18.58 -13.27 -14.95
C SER A 288 19.90 -12.66 -14.49
N SER A 289 20.89 -12.48 -15.38
CA SER A 289 22.25 -12.07 -14.99
C SER A 289 22.37 -10.61 -14.56
N HIS A 290 21.47 -9.75 -15.06
CA HIS A 290 21.46 -8.32 -14.74
C HIS A 290 20.51 -8.00 -13.60
N SER A 291 19.63 -8.94 -13.26
CA SER A 291 18.69 -8.72 -12.19
C SER A 291 19.37 -8.82 -10.82
N THR A 292 20.54 -9.46 -10.71
CA THR A 292 21.37 -9.54 -9.48
C THR A 292 22.36 -8.38 -9.31
N SER A 293 22.25 -7.28 -10.07
CA SER A 293 23.08 -6.09 -9.87
C SER A 293 22.81 -5.41 -8.53
N GLU A 294 23.80 -4.66 -8.02
CA GLU A 294 23.63 -3.88 -6.78
C GLU A 294 22.52 -2.81 -6.92
N ASN A 295 22.35 -2.26 -8.13
CA ASN A 295 21.31 -1.28 -8.47
C ASN A 295 20.14 -1.97 -9.19
N THR A 296 18.94 -1.87 -8.64
CA THR A 296 17.72 -2.49 -9.19
C THR A 296 16.60 -1.48 -9.45
N TYR A 297 16.79 -0.21 -9.13
CA TYR A 297 15.77 0.82 -9.32
C TYR A 297 16.37 2.20 -9.60
N LYS A 298 15.58 3.06 -10.22
CA LYS A 298 15.91 4.47 -10.49
C LYS A 298 14.64 5.31 -10.36
N TYR A 299 14.69 6.34 -9.53
CA TYR A 299 13.60 7.31 -9.42
C TYR A 299 13.99 8.62 -10.10
N LYS A 300 13.22 9.04 -11.11
CA LYS A 300 13.46 10.30 -11.82
C LYS A 300 12.13 10.89 -12.30
N ASP A 301 11.93 12.19 -12.11
CA ASP A 301 10.78 12.93 -12.64
C ASP A 301 9.42 12.30 -12.28
N LYS A 302 9.28 11.82 -11.04
CA LYS A 302 8.09 11.09 -10.52
C LYS A 302 7.82 9.72 -11.14
N ILE A 303 8.80 9.17 -11.85
CA ILE A 303 8.76 7.84 -12.44
C ILE A 303 9.76 6.95 -11.68
N LEU A 304 9.24 5.90 -11.04
CA LEU A 304 10.04 4.84 -10.46
C LEU A 304 10.24 3.75 -11.52
N LYS A 305 11.46 3.60 -12.03
CA LYS A 305 11.87 2.50 -12.90
C LYS A 305 12.47 1.39 -12.05
N VAL A 306 12.08 0.14 -12.29
CA VAL A 306 12.52 -1.02 -11.50
C VAL A 306 12.89 -2.20 -12.39
N LEU A 307 13.98 -2.86 -12.03
CA LEU A 307 14.50 -4.09 -12.61
C LEU A 307 14.37 -5.25 -11.58
N PRO A 308 13.33 -6.09 -11.69
CA PRO A 308 13.11 -7.22 -10.80
C PRO A 308 14.06 -8.40 -11.08
N HIS A 309 14.35 -9.19 -10.03
CA HIS A 309 15.08 -10.46 -10.06
C HIS A 309 14.40 -11.52 -10.90
N GLY A 310 13.07 -11.57 -10.79
CA GLY A 310 12.21 -12.48 -11.50
C GLY A 310 10.78 -11.97 -11.49
N VAL A 311 10.03 -12.38 -12.52
CA VAL A 311 8.58 -12.18 -12.59
C VAL A 311 7.92 -13.54 -12.41
N THR A 312 7.10 -13.64 -11.38
CA THR A 312 6.37 -14.86 -11.06
C THR A 312 5.20 -15.04 -12.04
N LYS A 313 4.89 -16.30 -12.37
CA LYS A 313 3.88 -16.66 -13.38
C LYS A 313 2.52 -15.99 -13.10
N ILE A 314 1.89 -15.50 -14.17
CA ILE A 314 0.51 -14.99 -14.14
C ILE A 314 -0.41 -16.14 -13.72
N ASN A 315 -1.15 -15.95 -12.63
CA ASN A 315 -2.22 -16.85 -12.26
C ASN A 315 -3.46 -16.48 -13.08
N ASP A 316 -3.81 -17.29 -14.08
CA ASP A 316 -4.90 -17.00 -15.01
C ASP A 316 -6.17 -17.75 -14.66
N ASN A 317 -7.04 -17.10 -13.88
CA ASN A 317 -8.35 -17.65 -13.47
C ASN A 317 -9.53 -16.91 -14.12
N LYS A 318 -9.28 -16.10 -15.15
CA LYS A 318 -10.26 -15.17 -15.73
C LYS A 318 -11.49 -15.85 -16.28
N GLU A 319 -11.29 -16.89 -17.08
CA GLU A 319 -12.39 -17.54 -17.79
C GLU A 319 -13.37 -18.22 -16.81
N THR A 320 -12.84 -18.87 -15.78
CA THR A 320 -13.64 -19.43 -14.67
C THR A 320 -14.43 -18.34 -13.93
N SER A 321 -13.82 -17.18 -13.68
CA SER A 321 -14.50 -16.05 -13.03
C SER A 321 -15.62 -15.48 -13.91
N VAL A 322 -15.38 -15.29 -15.20
CA VAL A 322 -16.41 -14.78 -16.14
C VAL A 322 -17.55 -15.79 -16.32
N MET A 323 -17.24 -17.09 -16.38
CA MET A 323 -18.24 -18.15 -16.47
C MET A 323 -19.17 -18.20 -15.25
N SER A 324 -18.62 -18.01 -14.05
CA SER A 324 -19.39 -18.08 -12.80
C SER A 324 -20.14 -16.79 -12.49
N SER A 325 -19.57 -15.62 -12.81
CA SER A 325 -20.09 -14.33 -12.35
C SER A 325 -20.69 -13.44 -13.44
N GLY A 326 -20.48 -13.79 -14.71
CA GLY A 326 -20.91 -13.02 -15.87
C GLY A 326 -19.91 -11.94 -16.28
N GLY A 327 -19.84 -11.66 -17.59
CA GLY A 327 -18.96 -10.65 -18.18
C GLY A 327 -19.52 -9.22 -18.13
N GLY A 328 -20.60 -9.00 -17.37
CA GLY A 328 -21.34 -7.75 -17.33
C GLY A 328 -22.38 -7.73 -16.22
N PHE A 329 -23.15 -6.65 -16.14
CA PHE A 329 -24.31 -6.57 -15.26
C PHE A 329 -25.43 -5.75 -15.90
N ARG A 330 -26.66 -6.02 -15.45
CA ARG A 330 -27.82 -5.17 -15.71
C ARG A 330 -28.33 -4.66 -14.38
N THR A 331 -28.70 -3.39 -14.29
CA THR A 331 -29.31 -2.82 -13.10
C THR A 331 -30.36 -1.79 -13.46
N SER A 332 -31.43 -1.76 -12.69
CA SER A 332 -32.43 -0.70 -12.73
C SER A 332 -31.91 0.53 -11.98
N ASN A 333 -31.77 1.67 -12.67
CA ASN A 333 -31.18 2.88 -12.09
C ASN A 333 -32.20 3.61 -11.20
N ALA A 334 -32.04 3.50 -9.88
CA ALA A 334 -32.90 4.14 -8.89
C ALA A 334 -33.04 5.67 -9.10
N ASN A 335 -31.94 6.33 -9.49
CA ASN A 335 -31.93 7.78 -9.71
C ASN A 335 -32.80 8.19 -10.90
N SER A 336 -32.86 7.35 -11.93
CA SER A 336 -33.72 7.57 -13.08
C SER A 336 -35.18 7.43 -12.72
N PHE A 337 -35.58 6.42 -11.93
CA PHE A 337 -36.98 6.27 -11.50
C PHE A 337 -37.50 7.49 -10.72
N MET A 338 -36.65 8.11 -9.90
CA MET A 338 -37.02 9.29 -9.12
C MET A 338 -37.20 10.57 -9.96
N LYS A 339 -36.54 10.65 -11.13
CA LYS A 339 -36.64 11.81 -12.03
C LYS A 339 -37.89 11.78 -12.92
N LYS A 340 -38.74 10.75 -12.82
CA LYS A 340 -39.95 10.56 -13.64
C LYS A 340 -39.69 10.78 -15.14
N PRO A 341 -38.83 9.99 -15.81
CA PRO A 341 -38.48 10.14 -17.22
C PRO A 341 -39.60 9.67 -18.16
N VAL A 342 -40.86 9.76 -17.71
CA VAL A 342 -42.02 9.27 -18.44
C VAL A 342 -42.56 10.39 -19.29
N GLU A 343 -42.46 10.25 -20.60
CA GLU A 343 -43.15 11.13 -21.53
C GLU A 343 -44.62 10.69 -21.59
N MET A 344 -45.52 11.52 -21.06
CA MET A 344 -46.96 11.30 -21.17
C MET A 344 -47.40 11.67 -22.59
N THR A 345 -47.74 10.65 -23.39
CA THR A 345 -48.33 10.85 -24.72
C THR A 345 -49.83 10.57 -24.67
N ASN A 346 -50.59 11.02 -25.67
CA ASN A 346 -52.03 10.75 -25.78
C ASN A 346 -52.36 9.24 -25.86
N GLU A 347 -51.39 8.41 -26.23
CA GLU A 347 -51.49 6.94 -26.31
C GLU A 347 -51.11 6.25 -24.99
N GLY A 348 -50.73 7.02 -23.97
CA GLY A 348 -50.27 6.53 -22.67
C GLY A 348 -48.81 6.89 -22.35
N PRO A 349 -48.31 6.43 -21.20
CA PRO A 349 -46.93 6.69 -20.78
C PRO A 349 -45.93 5.93 -21.66
N LYS A 350 -45.01 6.65 -22.31
CA LYS A 350 -43.87 6.07 -23.04
C LYS A 350 -42.63 6.12 -22.15
N PHE A 351 -41.95 4.98 -22.04
CA PHE A 351 -40.70 4.83 -21.31
C PHE A 351 -39.60 4.41 -22.28
N LYS A 352 -38.41 4.98 -22.14
CA LYS A 352 -37.24 4.50 -22.85
C LYS A 352 -36.38 3.64 -21.92
N ARG A 353 -36.13 2.39 -22.31
CA ARG A 353 -35.43 1.39 -21.47
C ARG A 353 -34.00 1.80 -21.15
N ASP A 354 -33.31 2.39 -22.11
CA ASP A 354 -31.97 2.98 -22.01
C ASP A 354 -31.85 4.04 -20.89
N GLN A 355 -32.94 4.74 -20.57
CA GLN A 355 -32.95 5.74 -19.49
C GLN A 355 -33.20 5.13 -18.10
N LEU A 356 -33.86 3.97 -18.03
CA LEU A 356 -34.28 3.32 -16.79
C LEU A 356 -33.36 2.18 -16.34
N SER A 357 -32.72 1.53 -17.31
CA SER A 357 -31.83 0.38 -17.09
C SER A 357 -30.44 0.72 -17.56
N SER A 358 -29.45 0.30 -16.79
CA SER A 358 -28.04 0.42 -17.14
C SER A 358 -27.48 -0.97 -17.35
N GLU A 359 -26.96 -1.21 -18.54
CA GLU A 359 -26.36 -2.48 -18.93
C GLU A 359 -24.91 -2.22 -19.31
N VAL A 360 -23.99 -2.94 -18.67
CA VAL A 360 -22.56 -2.82 -18.95
C VAL A 360 -22.02 -4.21 -19.24
N ILE A 361 -21.37 -4.37 -20.39
CA ILE A 361 -20.68 -5.59 -20.82
C ILE A 361 -19.20 -5.22 -20.96
N PHE A 362 -18.34 -5.93 -20.23
CA PHE A 362 -16.89 -5.67 -20.22
C PHE A 362 -16.11 -6.58 -21.16
N LYS A 363 -16.61 -7.79 -21.39
CA LYS A 363 -15.95 -8.74 -22.28
C LYS A 363 -17.00 -9.55 -23.03
N ASP A 364 -16.99 -9.41 -24.35
CA ASP A 364 -17.72 -10.31 -25.22
C ASP A 364 -16.94 -11.62 -25.33
N ARG A 365 -17.61 -12.73 -25.04
CA ARG A 365 -17.03 -14.05 -25.25
C ARG A 365 -17.01 -14.37 -26.74
N ALA A 366 -15.94 -15.03 -27.17
CA ALA A 366 -15.80 -15.46 -28.57
C ALA A 366 -16.90 -16.43 -29.02
N ASP A 367 -17.55 -17.14 -28.09
CA ASP A 367 -18.67 -18.04 -28.36
C ASP A 367 -20.06 -17.35 -28.38
N GLY A 368 -20.12 -16.03 -28.11
CA GLY A 368 -21.35 -15.26 -28.06
C GLY A 368 -22.24 -15.54 -26.83
N LEU A 369 -21.81 -16.39 -25.89
CA LEU A 369 -22.57 -16.74 -24.68
C LEU A 369 -22.33 -15.72 -23.56
N ASN A 370 -22.70 -14.47 -23.81
CA ASN A 370 -22.56 -13.40 -22.84
C ASN A 370 -23.59 -13.50 -21.71
N PHE A 371 -23.12 -13.84 -20.51
CA PHE A 371 -23.92 -13.81 -19.30
C PHE A 371 -23.73 -12.47 -18.58
N ALA A 372 -24.81 -11.69 -18.44
CA ALA A 372 -24.84 -10.45 -17.67
C ALA A 372 -25.99 -10.54 -16.64
N PRO A 373 -25.72 -10.92 -15.39
CA PRO A 373 -26.76 -11.06 -14.37
C PRO A 373 -27.46 -9.73 -14.09
N ASN A 374 -28.77 -9.80 -13.83
CA ASN A 374 -29.52 -8.67 -13.31
C ASN A 374 -29.21 -8.49 -11.82
N LYS A 375 -28.73 -7.31 -11.45
CA LYS A 375 -28.46 -6.89 -10.08
C LYS A 375 -29.66 -6.09 -9.57
N ASN A 376 -29.83 -6.07 -8.25
CA ASN A 376 -30.91 -5.32 -7.61
C ASN A 376 -30.88 -3.83 -8.02
N VAL A 377 -32.03 -3.17 -7.91
CA VAL A 377 -32.20 -1.74 -8.19
C VAL A 377 -31.15 -0.93 -7.42
N SER A 378 -30.30 -0.21 -8.14
CA SER A 378 -29.24 0.62 -7.56
C SER A 378 -28.92 1.80 -8.46
N GLY A 379 -28.71 2.98 -7.86
CA GLY A 379 -28.20 4.15 -8.57
C GLY A 379 -26.67 4.22 -8.63
N ASN A 380 -25.97 3.34 -7.91
CA ASN A 380 -24.51 3.34 -7.80
C ASN A 380 -23.91 2.30 -8.75
N GLN A 381 -23.59 2.75 -9.97
CA GLN A 381 -22.98 1.92 -11.00
C GLN A 381 -21.49 1.67 -10.73
N PHE A 382 -20.79 2.65 -10.14
CA PHE A 382 -19.36 2.57 -9.85
C PHE A 382 -19.00 1.37 -8.96
N LYS A 383 -19.83 1.08 -7.95
CA LYS A 383 -19.69 -0.12 -7.13
C LYS A 383 -19.80 -1.41 -7.94
N LEU A 384 -20.81 -1.52 -8.81
CA LEU A 384 -21.04 -2.72 -9.61
C LEU A 384 -19.91 -2.93 -10.62
N THR A 385 -19.42 -1.85 -11.22
CA THR A 385 -18.24 -1.85 -12.08
C THR A 385 -16.99 -2.32 -11.34
N ALA A 386 -16.79 -1.86 -10.11
CA ALA A 386 -15.64 -2.25 -9.29
C ALA A 386 -15.63 -3.75 -8.97
N GLU A 387 -16.79 -4.32 -8.62
CA GLU A 387 -16.94 -5.76 -8.36
C GLU A 387 -16.61 -6.60 -9.59
N LEU A 388 -16.96 -6.11 -10.78
CA LEU A 388 -16.69 -6.80 -12.04
C LEU A 388 -15.22 -6.71 -12.44
N LEU A 389 -14.61 -5.52 -12.34
CA LEU A 389 -13.17 -5.33 -12.59
C LEU A 389 -12.32 -6.22 -11.68
N LYS A 390 -12.65 -6.26 -10.38
CA LYS A 390 -11.97 -7.14 -9.41
C LYS A 390 -11.93 -8.60 -9.85
N LYS A 391 -13.00 -9.10 -10.46
CA LYS A 391 -13.10 -10.51 -10.91
C LYS A 391 -12.40 -10.80 -12.23
N ASN A 392 -12.21 -9.77 -13.05
CA ASN A 392 -11.66 -9.88 -14.40
C ASN A 392 -10.13 -9.68 -14.46
N GLY A 393 -9.51 -9.18 -13.40
CA GLY A 393 -8.05 -9.01 -13.39
C GLY A 393 -7.28 -10.24 -12.92
N ASN A 394 -5.98 -10.21 -13.18
CA ASN A 394 -5.01 -11.20 -12.70
C ASN A 394 -3.97 -10.54 -11.79
N TYR A 395 -3.17 -11.37 -11.12
CA TYR A 395 -2.05 -10.92 -10.32
C TYR A 395 -0.71 -11.32 -10.93
N ILE A 396 0.23 -10.39 -10.90
CA ILE A 396 1.65 -10.59 -11.22
C ILE A 396 2.46 -10.26 -9.96
N THR A 397 3.37 -11.13 -9.58
CA THR A 397 4.29 -10.87 -8.46
C THR A 397 5.69 -10.64 -8.99
N VAL A 398 6.34 -9.57 -8.55
CA VAL A 398 7.71 -9.21 -8.94
C VAL A 398 8.59 -9.08 -7.70
N GLU A 399 9.81 -9.60 -7.77
CA GLU A 399 10.76 -9.59 -6.66
C GLU A 399 11.92 -8.64 -6.97
N ILE A 400 12.27 -7.77 -6.03
CA ILE A 400 13.24 -6.68 -6.17
C ILE A 400 14.10 -6.65 -4.90
N SER A 401 15.42 -6.56 -5.03
CA SER A 401 16.30 -6.37 -3.86
C SER A 401 16.95 -4.99 -3.89
N ASN A 402 17.46 -4.53 -2.76
CA ASN A 402 18.20 -3.27 -2.60
C ASN A 402 17.42 -2.02 -3.05
N MET A 403 16.09 -2.02 -2.86
CA MET A 403 15.25 -0.86 -3.16
C MET A 403 14.86 -0.10 -1.90
N ASP A 404 14.84 1.24 -1.97
CA ASP A 404 14.13 2.05 -0.99
C ASP A 404 12.62 2.04 -1.27
N HIS A 405 11.91 1.28 -0.45
CA HIS A 405 10.48 1.07 -0.53
C HIS A 405 9.63 2.33 -0.26
N ASP A 406 10.19 3.40 0.30
CA ASP A 406 9.43 4.64 0.53
C ASP A 406 9.10 5.40 -0.77
N PHE A 407 9.73 5.02 -1.89
CA PHE A 407 9.37 5.49 -3.23
C PHE A 407 8.15 4.79 -3.83
N ILE A 408 7.65 3.72 -3.21
CA ILE A 408 6.42 3.08 -3.65
C ILE A 408 5.23 3.87 -3.12
N ARG A 409 4.54 4.58 -4.01
CA ARG A 409 3.25 5.20 -3.71
C ARG A 409 2.20 4.11 -3.46
N PRO A 410 1.30 4.27 -2.46
CA PRO A 410 0.15 3.38 -2.31
C PRO A 410 -0.66 3.26 -3.59
N ALA A 411 -0.96 2.01 -3.97
CA ALA A 411 -1.62 1.67 -5.23
C ALA A 411 -1.04 2.40 -6.46
N ALA A 412 0.29 2.48 -6.52
CA ALA A 412 0.99 3.05 -7.66
C ALA A 412 0.47 2.42 -8.96
N LYS A 413 0.12 3.29 -9.92
CA LYS A 413 -0.21 2.85 -11.27
C LYS A 413 1.08 2.43 -11.94
N CYS A 414 1.08 1.22 -12.48
CA CYS A 414 2.28 0.63 -13.04
C CYS A 414 2.06 0.12 -14.45
N LYS A 415 3.16 0.02 -15.19
CA LYS A 415 3.23 -0.75 -16.41
C LYS A 415 4.37 -1.76 -16.32
N VAL A 416 4.06 -2.99 -16.72
CA VAL A 416 5.02 -4.08 -16.84
C VAL A 416 5.37 -4.23 -18.31
N LEU A 417 6.66 -4.11 -18.61
CA LEU A 417 7.25 -4.24 -19.93
C LEU A 417 7.93 -5.61 -20.03
N TYR A 418 7.55 -6.41 -21.01
CA TYR A 418 8.23 -7.66 -21.33
C TYR A 418 8.35 -7.86 -22.83
N GLU A 419 9.39 -8.58 -23.25
CA GLU A 419 9.58 -8.94 -24.66
C GLU A 419 8.80 -10.22 -24.99
N GLY A 420 7.96 -10.12 -26.02
CA GLY A 420 7.31 -11.26 -26.63
C GLY A 420 8.32 -12.11 -27.41
N LYS A 421 7.90 -13.34 -27.77
CA LYS A 421 8.73 -14.28 -28.55
C LYS A 421 9.20 -13.72 -29.90
N ASP A 422 8.48 -12.73 -30.43
CA ASP A 422 8.73 -12.12 -31.73
C ASP A 422 9.63 -10.87 -31.62
N GLY A 423 10.17 -10.56 -30.43
CA GLY A 423 10.96 -9.35 -30.16
C GLY A 423 10.13 -8.07 -30.01
N THR A 424 8.80 -8.19 -29.99
CA THR A 424 7.89 -7.08 -29.73
C THR A 424 7.75 -6.81 -28.24
N ILE A 425 7.86 -5.53 -27.85
CA ILE A 425 7.61 -5.13 -26.45
C ILE A 425 6.10 -5.15 -26.23
N THR A 426 5.67 -5.91 -25.23
CA THR A 426 4.28 -5.89 -24.76
C THR A 426 4.19 -5.11 -23.45
N GLU A 427 3.23 -4.20 -23.38
CA GLU A 427 2.93 -3.41 -22.19
C GLU A 427 1.67 -3.96 -21.50
N VAL A 428 1.75 -4.17 -20.20
CA VAL A 428 0.60 -4.51 -19.37
C VAL A 428 0.44 -3.47 -18.27
N PHE A 429 -0.72 -2.83 -18.22
CA PHE A 429 -1.06 -1.83 -17.20
C PHE A 429 -1.67 -2.48 -15.97
N GLY A 430 -1.35 -1.93 -14.81
CA GLY A 430 -1.81 -2.46 -13.53
C GLY A 430 -1.71 -1.48 -12.37
N VAL A 431 -2.04 -1.99 -11.19
CA VAL A 431 -2.05 -1.28 -9.92
C VAL A 431 -1.36 -2.14 -8.86
N VAL A 432 -0.42 -1.58 -8.11
CA VAL A 432 0.23 -2.31 -7.00
C VAL A 432 -0.79 -2.55 -5.89
N HIS A 433 -1.05 -3.80 -5.51
CA HIS A 433 -1.99 -4.14 -4.44
C HIS A 433 -1.28 -4.47 -3.13
N MET A 434 -0.09 -5.06 -3.21
CA MET A 434 0.65 -5.45 -2.02
C MET A 434 2.15 -5.21 -2.24
N ALA A 435 2.83 -4.75 -1.20
CA ALA A 435 4.28 -4.73 -1.12
C ALA A 435 4.73 -5.42 0.18
N ILE A 436 5.46 -6.51 0.05
CA ILE A 436 6.07 -7.23 1.18
C ILE A 436 7.55 -6.84 1.19
N ILE A 437 8.00 -6.14 2.22
CA ILE A 437 9.40 -5.72 2.37
C ILE A 437 10.00 -6.45 3.57
N THR A 438 11.17 -7.03 3.37
CA THR A 438 11.97 -7.66 4.42
C THR A 438 13.33 -7.00 4.46
N TYR A 439 13.73 -6.58 5.65
CA TYR A 439 15.07 -6.17 5.98
C TYR A 439 15.74 -7.29 6.75
N SER A 440 16.81 -7.84 6.20
CA SER A 440 17.52 -8.97 6.80
C SER A 440 19.00 -8.68 6.91
N ASN A 441 19.60 -9.19 7.99
CA ASN A 441 21.04 -9.13 8.18
C ASN A 441 21.71 -10.29 7.41
N SER A 442 22.67 -9.98 6.54
CA SER A 442 23.44 -10.98 5.79
C SER A 442 24.32 -11.85 6.68
N ASN A 443 24.64 -11.40 7.90
CA ASN A 443 25.30 -12.18 8.95
C ASN A 443 24.40 -12.28 10.20
N PRO A 444 23.51 -13.28 10.26
CA PRO A 444 22.45 -13.35 11.27
C PRO A 444 22.93 -13.79 12.66
N SER A 445 24.23 -13.82 12.95
CA SER A 445 24.72 -14.31 14.26
C SER A 445 24.49 -13.24 15.33
N PRO A 446 23.51 -13.41 16.24
CA PRO A 446 23.16 -12.38 17.23
C PRO A 446 24.32 -12.08 18.18
N VAL A 447 25.14 -13.10 18.48
CA VAL A 447 26.29 -13.02 19.39
C VAL A 447 27.36 -12.01 18.93
N MET A 448 27.52 -11.81 17.61
CA MET A 448 28.56 -10.93 17.06
C MET A 448 28.17 -9.44 17.08
N ASN A 449 26.89 -9.11 17.27
CA ASN A 449 26.38 -7.74 17.05
C ASN A 449 25.96 -7.00 18.34
N HIS A 450 26.12 -7.59 19.54
CA HIS A 450 25.68 -6.96 20.80
C HIS A 450 26.38 -5.65 21.16
N SER A 451 27.52 -5.32 20.54
CA SER A 451 28.23 -4.06 20.75
C SER A 451 28.07 -3.06 19.60
N SER A 452 27.36 -3.40 18.52
CA SER A 452 27.19 -2.50 17.38
C SER A 452 26.01 -1.57 17.63
N ARG A 453 26.28 -0.26 17.64
CA ARG A 453 25.26 0.78 17.75
C ARG A 453 24.24 0.72 16.61
N SER A 454 24.68 0.34 15.42
CA SER A 454 23.81 0.22 14.25
C SER A 454 24.07 -1.05 13.45
N VAL A 455 23.02 -1.53 12.80
CA VAL A 455 23.03 -2.76 12.00
C VAL A 455 22.74 -2.40 10.54
N SER A 456 23.60 -2.84 9.62
CA SER A 456 23.34 -2.73 8.18
C SER A 456 22.42 -3.86 7.73
N LEU A 457 21.30 -3.53 7.10
CA LEU A 457 20.32 -4.50 6.61
C LEU A 457 20.17 -4.41 5.09
N THR A 458 20.03 -5.56 4.46
CA THR A 458 19.73 -5.69 3.02
C THR A 458 18.21 -5.78 2.83
N THR A 459 17.71 -5.08 1.81
CA THR A 459 16.27 -4.97 1.55
C THR A 459 15.85 -5.94 0.45
N HIS A 460 14.74 -6.64 0.68
CA HIS A 460 14.07 -7.45 -0.32
C HIS A 460 12.59 -7.06 -0.34
N ALA A 461 12.08 -6.72 -1.51
CA ALA A 461 10.70 -6.30 -1.73
C ALA A 461 10.03 -7.21 -2.76
N SER A 462 8.83 -7.71 -2.43
CA SER A 462 7.95 -8.42 -3.35
C SER A 462 6.71 -7.59 -3.58
N LEU A 463 6.46 -7.20 -4.83
CA LEU A 463 5.29 -6.41 -5.21
C LEU A 463 4.28 -7.32 -5.91
N GLN A 464 3.06 -7.35 -5.39
CA GLN A 464 1.92 -7.97 -6.06
C GLN A 464 1.12 -6.90 -6.80
N ILE A 465 0.96 -7.11 -8.10
CA ILE A 465 0.37 -6.15 -9.03
C ILE A 465 -0.89 -6.77 -9.61
N PHE A 466 -1.99 -6.04 -9.50
CA PHE A 466 -3.21 -6.37 -10.21
C PHE A 466 -3.15 -5.81 -11.63
N VAL A 467 -3.38 -6.66 -12.62
CA VAL A 467 -3.35 -6.30 -14.03
C VAL A 467 -4.71 -6.57 -14.68
N ASN A 468 -5.17 -5.59 -15.46
CA ASN A 468 -6.37 -5.75 -16.27
C ASN A 468 -6.04 -6.61 -17.50
N SER A 469 -6.89 -7.57 -17.84
CA SER A 469 -6.86 -8.13 -19.20
C SER A 469 -7.39 -7.07 -20.15
N ASN A 470 -6.53 -6.62 -21.06
CA ASN A 470 -7.00 -6.12 -22.35
C ASN A 470 -7.53 -7.27 -23.19
#